data_AF-A0A0F9DM64-F1
#
_entry.id   AF-A0A0F9DM64-F1
#
_cell.length_a   1.000
_cell.length_b   1.000
_cell.length_c   1.000
_cell.angle_alpha   90.00
_cell.angle_beta   90.00
_cell.angle_gamma   90.00
#
_symmetry.space_group_name_H-M   'P 1'
#
loop_
_entity.id
_entity.type
_entity.pdbx_description
1 polymer ?
#
loop_
_entity_poly.entity_id
_entity_poly.type
_entity_poly.pdbx_seq_one_letter_code
_entity_poly.pdbx_strand_id
1 'polypeptide(L)'
;YDKVFPLDTNEELATAEKRIGDILVPERDLYSTAQFGSEVNKLLKNVGRDKIVADGNELVIAFLQAQDEWQVYEDSFEDKRLLMRQQFPDLEANLFFWGKIQSFKNPNSAEIVLDMLDKYGVEPGGIRAFYDDPSKYDEIFTPLFDLKRTWFDKLIEYEAADEDERTALLEDTAFRDGKRRIEAYDKDIPETHHDNYVAYFALPVEGYDQERFLQENESYYNEVWLGVLENEPKDFSKVPTVEFEESFTQYDAIEPGKDRYKYRAENLEFDAEGVRLEKWLPVDPDKIIPDEIQTSIETYNELPVEGQDRLKYRRDNPEYDKWLIEEQGYTPIGDRIVPEGILKLQERYDKLPVTGNHRLFFRHQNPTFEEYLVGKGYEPLGDRWMEPEDRPKPEPKPKLEPIPPVEEPEIDEELQEELDKLERRRKALLK
;
A
#
# COMPACT_ATOMS: atom_id res chain seq x y z
N TYR A 1 -74.26 -34.82 5.64
CA TYR A 1 -73.38 -34.43 4.54
C TYR A 1 -72.86 -35.67 3.81
N ASP A 2 -72.38 -36.68 4.54
CA ASP A 2 -71.84 -37.94 3.96
C ASP A 2 -72.86 -38.80 3.20
N LYS A 3 -74.16 -38.64 3.48
CA LYS A 3 -75.23 -39.26 2.67
C LYS A 3 -75.46 -38.61 1.31
N VAL A 4 -74.93 -37.40 1.08
CA VAL A 4 -75.17 -36.60 -0.13
C VAL A 4 -73.89 -36.52 -0.99
N PHE A 5 -72.71 -36.57 -0.38
CA PHE A 5 -71.41 -36.58 -1.05
C PHE A 5 -70.60 -37.79 -0.56
N PRO A 6 -70.73 -38.97 -1.20
CA PRO A 6 -70.06 -40.20 -0.78
C PRO A 6 -68.56 -40.25 -1.15
N LEU A 7 -67.95 -39.11 -1.45
CA LEU A 7 -66.52 -39.02 -1.74
C LEU A 7 -65.74 -39.30 -0.45
N ASP A 8 -64.98 -40.38 -0.47
CA ASP A 8 -63.95 -40.67 0.53
C ASP A 8 -62.71 -39.83 0.18
N THR A 9 -62.59 -38.70 0.87
CA THR A 9 -61.49 -37.75 0.68
C THR A 9 -60.13 -38.39 0.94
N ASN A 10 -60.05 -39.37 1.84
CA ASN A 10 -58.80 -40.05 2.18
C ASN A 10 -58.31 -40.98 1.09
N GLU A 11 -59.22 -41.72 0.45
CA GLU A 11 -58.84 -42.61 -0.64
C GLU A 11 -58.29 -41.83 -1.85
N GLU A 12 -58.95 -40.71 -2.21
CA GLU A 12 -58.51 -39.86 -3.32
C GLU A 12 -57.16 -39.19 -3.01
N LEU A 13 -57.00 -38.63 -1.80
CA LEU A 13 -55.78 -37.92 -1.40
C LEU A 13 -54.60 -38.87 -1.17
N ALA A 14 -54.81 -40.04 -0.58
CA ALA A 14 -53.76 -41.04 -0.42
C ALA A 14 -53.26 -41.56 -1.77
N THR A 15 -54.15 -41.62 -2.78
CA THR A 15 -53.75 -41.97 -4.15
C THR A 15 -52.93 -40.87 -4.80
N ALA A 16 -53.27 -39.59 -4.56
CA ALA A 16 -52.49 -38.45 -5.03
C ALA A 16 -51.13 -38.31 -4.31
N GLU A 17 -51.11 -38.53 -3.00
CA GLU A 17 -49.90 -38.47 -2.15
C GLU A 17 -48.86 -39.50 -2.59
N LYS A 18 -49.28 -40.76 -2.81
CA LYS A 18 -48.38 -41.82 -3.28
C LYS A 18 -47.75 -41.54 -4.64
N ARG A 19 -48.32 -40.63 -5.42
CA ARG A 19 -47.79 -40.23 -6.72
C ARG A 19 -46.72 -39.16 -6.60
N ILE A 20 -46.55 -38.51 -5.45
CA ILE A 20 -45.52 -37.49 -5.27
C ILE A 20 -44.15 -38.12 -5.50
N GLY A 21 -43.40 -37.60 -6.45
CA GLY A 21 -42.11 -38.17 -6.87
C GLY A 21 -42.21 -39.24 -7.97
N ASP A 22 -43.41 -39.72 -8.33
CA ASP A 22 -43.56 -40.67 -9.43
C ASP A 22 -43.37 -39.99 -10.80
N ILE A 23 -42.54 -40.61 -11.63
CA ILE A 23 -42.41 -40.28 -13.06
C ILE A 23 -43.60 -40.90 -13.79
N LEU A 24 -44.58 -40.09 -14.16
CA LEU A 24 -45.87 -40.63 -14.61
C LEU A 24 -45.84 -41.30 -16.00
N VAL A 25 -44.87 -40.98 -16.88
CA VAL A 25 -44.66 -41.56 -18.22
C VAL A 25 -43.24 -41.17 -18.67
N PRO A 26 -42.52 -41.90 -19.56
CA PRO A 26 -41.18 -41.51 -20.01
C PRO A 26 -41.04 -40.15 -20.70
N GLU A 27 -42.13 -39.40 -20.90
CA GLU A 27 -42.18 -38.14 -21.67
C GLU A 27 -42.96 -37.00 -20.97
N ARG A 28 -43.35 -37.10 -19.68
CA ARG A 28 -44.09 -36.02 -18.99
C ARG A 28 -43.74 -35.81 -17.52
N ASP A 29 -43.88 -34.53 -17.12
CA ASP A 29 -43.78 -33.89 -15.81
C ASP A 29 -44.00 -34.81 -14.60
N LEU A 30 -43.02 -34.80 -13.70
CA LEU A 30 -43.10 -35.45 -12.40
C LEU A 30 -44.25 -34.87 -11.56
N TYR A 31 -44.95 -35.75 -10.85
CA TYR A 31 -46.02 -35.34 -9.95
C TYR A 31 -45.41 -34.75 -8.68
N SER A 32 -45.41 -33.42 -8.59
CA SER A 32 -44.81 -32.67 -7.49
C SER A 32 -45.84 -32.29 -6.42
N THR A 33 -45.34 -31.84 -5.26
CA THR A 33 -46.12 -31.21 -4.19
C THR A 33 -47.02 -30.06 -4.68
N ALA A 34 -46.60 -29.32 -5.71
CA ALA A 34 -47.42 -28.27 -6.34
C ALA A 34 -48.65 -28.85 -7.09
N GLN A 35 -48.48 -30.00 -7.75
CA GLN A 35 -49.59 -30.71 -8.40
C GLN A 35 -50.52 -31.34 -7.36
N PHE A 36 -49.95 -31.90 -6.28
CA PHE A 36 -50.73 -32.36 -5.14
C PHE A 36 -51.59 -31.24 -4.54
N GLY A 37 -51.02 -30.06 -4.30
CA GLY A 37 -51.78 -28.89 -3.84
C GLY A 37 -52.90 -28.47 -4.80
N SER A 38 -52.72 -28.69 -6.10
CA SER A 38 -53.79 -28.46 -7.09
C SER A 38 -54.94 -29.46 -6.97
N GLU A 39 -54.66 -30.73 -6.65
CA GLU A 39 -55.71 -31.73 -6.35
C GLU A 39 -56.43 -31.42 -5.05
N VAL A 40 -55.71 -31.01 -4.00
CA VAL A 40 -56.33 -30.57 -2.73
C VAL A 40 -57.29 -29.39 -2.98
N ASN A 41 -56.89 -28.41 -3.80
CA ASN A 41 -57.75 -27.29 -4.17
C ASN A 41 -59.00 -27.70 -4.96
N LYS A 42 -58.93 -28.73 -5.80
CA LYS A 42 -60.12 -29.27 -6.50
C LYS A 42 -61.07 -29.91 -5.49
N LEU A 43 -60.53 -30.72 -4.57
CA LEU A 43 -61.32 -31.38 -3.53
C LEU A 43 -61.96 -30.36 -2.59
N LEU A 44 -61.22 -29.30 -2.22
CA LEU A 44 -61.67 -28.21 -1.37
C LEU A 44 -62.93 -27.53 -1.93
N LYS A 45 -63.00 -27.33 -3.24
CA LYS A 45 -64.18 -26.76 -3.92
C LYS A 45 -65.40 -27.69 -3.89
N ASN A 46 -65.18 -29.00 -3.89
CA ASN A 46 -66.24 -30.00 -3.96
C ASN A 46 -66.81 -30.36 -2.58
N VAL A 47 -65.94 -30.50 -1.58
CA VAL A 47 -66.25 -31.13 -0.29
C VAL A 47 -66.17 -30.13 0.88
N GLY A 48 -65.50 -28.99 0.69
CA GLY A 48 -65.32 -27.97 1.71
C GLY A 48 -64.17 -28.25 2.69
N ARG A 49 -63.67 -27.18 3.32
CA ARG A 49 -62.46 -27.22 4.17
C ARG A 49 -62.64 -28.10 5.40
N ASP A 50 -63.75 -27.93 6.12
CA ASP A 50 -63.99 -28.61 7.40
C ASP A 50 -63.93 -30.13 7.27
N LYS A 51 -64.49 -30.67 6.18
CA LYS A 51 -64.46 -32.11 5.92
C LYS A 51 -63.06 -32.59 5.54
N ILE A 52 -62.31 -31.83 4.74
CA ILE A 52 -60.93 -32.19 4.42
C ILE A 52 -60.03 -32.15 5.66
N VAL A 53 -60.22 -31.19 6.57
CA VAL A 53 -59.45 -31.14 7.81
C VAL A 53 -59.83 -32.27 8.78
N ALA A 54 -61.11 -32.66 8.82
CA ALA A 54 -61.57 -33.75 9.67
C ALA A 54 -61.09 -35.12 9.19
N ASP A 55 -61.11 -35.33 7.87
CA ASP A 55 -60.81 -36.64 7.29
C ASP A 55 -59.35 -36.76 6.86
N GLY A 56 -58.76 -35.71 6.31
CA GLY A 56 -57.51 -35.70 5.53
C GLY A 56 -56.25 -36.08 6.31
N ASN A 57 -55.24 -36.51 5.55
CA ASN A 57 -53.91 -36.81 6.08
C ASN A 57 -53.15 -35.52 6.53
N GLU A 58 -52.05 -35.71 7.25
CA GLU A 58 -51.25 -34.60 7.77
C GLU A 58 -50.71 -33.67 6.68
N LEU A 59 -50.35 -34.19 5.51
CA LEU A 59 -49.81 -33.41 4.40
C LEU A 59 -50.86 -32.45 3.82
N VAL A 60 -52.11 -32.89 3.71
CA VAL A 60 -53.24 -32.05 3.25
C VAL A 60 -53.58 -30.98 4.27
N ILE A 61 -53.58 -31.32 5.57
CA ILE A 61 -53.81 -30.34 6.64
C ILE A 61 -52.70 -29.28 6.60
N ALA A 62 -51.44 -29.70 6.42
CA ALA A 62 -50.29 -28.79 6.31
C ALA A 62 -50.40 -27.87 5.08
N PHE A 63 -50.83 -28.39 3.93
CA PHE A 63 -51.08 -27.57 2.73
C PHE A 63 -52.13 -26.48 2.99
N LEU A 64 -53.26 -26.83 3.60
CA LEU A 64 -54.34 -25.89 3.88
C LEU A 64 -53.91 -24.81 4.88
N GLN A 65 -53.10 -25.16 5.88
CA GLN A 65 -52.52 -24.21 6.82
C GLN A 65 -51.55 -23.26 6.10
N ALA A 66 -50.63 -23.81 5.29
CA ALA A 66 -49.68 -23.01 4.52
C ALA A 66 -50.37 -22.04 3.55
N GLN A 67 -51.50 -22.43 2.95
CA GLN A 67 -52.28 -21.53 2.09
C GLN A 67 -52.74 -20.26 2.80
N ASP A 68 -53.16 -20.35 4.06
CA ASP A 68 -53.61 -19.18 4.83
C ASP A 68 -52.42 -18.23 5.09
N GLU A 69 -51.22 -18.78 5.31
CA GLU A 69 -49.99 -18.00 5.49
C GLU A 69 -49.53 -17.32 4.20
N TRP A 70 -49.68 -17.99 3.05
CA TRP A 70 -49.29 -17.45 1.75
C TRP A 70 -50.10 -16.24 1.34
N GLN A 71 -51.36 -16.13 1.79
CA GLN A 71 -52.21 -15.01 1.39
C GLN A 71 -51.58 -13.67 1.79
N VAL A 72 -50.99 -13.58 2.98
CA VAL A 72 -50.30 -12.36 3.45
C VAL A 72 -49.07 -12.04 2.59
N TYR A 73 -48.37 -13.08 2.12
CA TYR A 73 -47.23 -12.96 1.23
C TYR A 73 -47.65 -12.53 -0.20
N GLU A 74 -48.66 -13.18 -0.78
CA GLU A 74 -49.20 -12.90 -2.11
C GLU A 74 -49.85 -11.51 -2.19
N ASP A 75 -50.44 -11.00 -1.11
CA ASP A 75 -51.01 -9.65 -1.06
C ASP A 75 -49.96 -8.54 -0.82
N SER A 76 -48.73 -8.90 -0.46
CA SER A 76 -47.63 -7.95 -0.21
C SER A 76 -46.88 -7.56 -1.50
N PHE A 77 -46.29 -6.36 -1.51
CA PHE A 77 -45.42 -5.88 -2.59
C PHE A 77 -44.05 -6.60 -2.61
N GLU A 78 -43.32 -6.51 -3.71
CA GLU A 78 -42.09 -7.28 -3.98
C GLU A 78 -41.02 -7.12 -2.89
N ASP A 79 -40.67 -5.90 -2.49
CA ASP A 79 -39.66 -5.65 -1.44
C ASP A 79 -40.07 -6.26 -0.09
N LYS A 80 -41.37 -6.17 0.23
CA LYS A 80 -41.92 -6.75 1.45
C LYS A 80 -41.91 -8.28 1.39
N ARG A 81 -42.16 -8.89 0.22
CA ARG A 81 -42.04 -10.34 0.03
C ARG A 81 -40.62 -10.82 0.22
N LEU A 82 -39.62 -10.08 -0.28
CA LEU A 82 -38.22 -10.40 -0.07
C LEU A 82 -37.87 -10.38 1.43
N LEU A 83 -38.27 -9.32 2.14
CA LEU A 83 -38.05 -9.20 3.57
C LEU A 83 -38.75 -10.31 4.36
N MET A 84 -40.00 -10.64 4.01
CA MET A 84 -40.74 -11.74 4.64
C MET A 84 -40.03 -13.08 4.47
N ARG A 85 -39.44 -13.34 3.30
CA ARG A 85 -38.67 -14.57 3.04
C ARG A 85 -37.37 -14.62 3.86
N GLN A 86 -36.72 -13.48 4.07
CA GLN A 86 -35.53 -13.40 4.91
C GLN A 86 -35.87 -13.58 6.40
N GLN A 87 -36.98 -13.02 6.88
CA GLN A 87 -37.32 -12.99 8.31
C GLN A 87 -38.11 -14.21 8.80
N PHE A 88 -38.89 -14.87 7.94
CA PHE A 88 -39.78 -15.96 8.33
C PHE A 88 -39.40 -17.25 7.59
N PRO A 89 -38.45 -18.03 8.13
CA PRO A 89 -37.96 -19.24 7.46
C PRO A 89 -39.06 -20.30 7.30
N ASP A 90 -40.01 -20.41 8.23
CA ASP A 90 -41.17 -21.32 8.11
C ASP A 90 -42.04 -20.99 6.88
N LEU A 91 -42.33 -19.71 6.68
CA LEU A 91 -43.11 -19.23 5.53
C LEU A 91 -42.36 -19.51 4.23
N GLU A 92 -41.06 -19.21 4.18
CA GLU A 92 -40.26 -19.46 2.97
C GLU A 92 -40.13 -20.96 2.68
N ALA A 93 -39.90 -21.79 3.70
CA ALA A 93 -39.87 -23.25 3.59
C ALA A 93 -41.19 -23.78 3.03
N ASN A 94 -42.33 -23.31 3.53
CA ASN A 94 -43.65 -23.64 2.98
C ASN A 94 -43.76 -23.22 1.50
N LEU A 95 -43.43 -21.97 1.17
CA LEU A 95 -43.48 -21.50 -0.23
C LEU A 95 -42.59 -22.36 -1.14
N PHE A 96 -41.40 -22.76 -0.69
CA PHE A 96 -40.48 -23.59 -1.46
C PHE A 96 -40.99 -25.03 -1.62
N PHE A 97 -41.37 -25.67 -0.51
CA PHE A 97 -41.88 -27.04 -0.48
C PHE A 97 -43.09 -27.21 -1.40
N TRP A 98 -43.97 -26.21 -1.46
CA TRP A 98 -45.18 -26.23 -2.29
C TRP A 98 -44.99 -25.64 -3.70
N GLY A 99 -43.75 -25.35 -4.09
CA GLY A 99 -43.39 -24.93 -5.46
C GLY A 99 -43.83 -23.53 -5.85
N LYS A 100 -44.03 -22.63 -4.87
CA LYS A 100 -44.34 -21.21 -5.08
C LYS A 100 -43.09 -20.36 -5.37
N ILE A 101 -41.94 -20.81 -4.89
CA ILE A 101 -40.62 -20.21 -5.14
C ILE A 101 -39.61 -21.30 -5.51
N GLN A 102 -38.46 -20.92 -6.07
CA GLN A 102 -37.45 -21.85 -6.60
C GLN A 102 -36.06 -21.73 -5.95
N SER A 103 -35.89 -20.81 -5.00
CA SER A 103 -34.62 -20.57 -4.29
C SER A 103 -34.88 -20.08 -2.88
N PHE A 104 -33.92 -20.28 -1.97
CA PHE A 104 -33.96 -19.76 -0.62
C PHE A 104 -33.37 -18.36 -0.54
N LYS A 105 -33.92 -17.54 0.35
CA LYS A 105 -33.33 -16.27 0.79
C LYS A 105 -32.87 -16.36 2.23
N ASN A 106 -33.45 -17.25 3.02
CA ASN A 106 -32.99 -17.64 4.34
C ASN A 106 -32.51 -19.10 4.29
N PRO A 107 -31.22 -19.39 4.61
CA PRO A 107 -30.68 -20.74 4.61
C PRO A 107 -31.32 -21.64 5.68
N ASN A 108 -31.87 -21.09 6.78
CA ASN A 108 -32.60 -21.89 7.77
C ASN A 108 -33.88 -22.51 7.20
N SER A 109 -34.45 -21.91 6.14
CA SER A 109 -35.62 -22.47 5.44
C SER A 109 -35.33 -23.86 4.85
N ALA A 110 -34.09 -24.14 4.45
CA ALA A 110 -33.74 -25.43 3.85
C ALA A 110 -33.80 -26.57 4.87
N GLU A 111 -33.36 -26.33 6.11
CA GLU A 111 -33.44 -27.32 7.20
C GLU A 111 -34.91 -27.69 7.50
N ILE A 112 -35.79 -26.69 7.53
CA ILE A 112 -37.24 -26.91 7.68
C ILE A 112 -37.80 -27.71 6.50
N VAL A 113 -37.35 -27.44 5.26
CA VAL A 113 -37.77 -28.24 4.09
C VAL A 113 -37.29 -29.69 4.21
N LEU A 114 -36.07 -29.95 4.70
CA LEU A 114 -35.58 -31.30 4.95
C LEU A 114 -36.41 -32.03 6.02
N ASP A 115 -36.75 -31.33 7.11
CA ASP A 115 -37.65 -31.86 8.15
C ASP A 115 -39.04 -32.17 7.58
N MET A 116 -39.56 -31.33 6.67
CA MET A 116 -40.83 -31.57 5.98
C MET A 116 -40.76 -32.79 5.05
N LEU A 117 -39.66 -32.97 4.32
CA LEU A 117 -39.44 -34.15 3.47
C LEU A 117 -39.50 -35.45 4.30
N ASP A 118 -38.77 -35.50 5.43
CA ASP A 118 -38.78 -36.66 6.33
C ASP A 118 -40.16 -36.86 6.98
N LYS A 119 -40.73 -35.79 7.56
CA LYS A 119 -42.03 -35.83 8.24
C LYS A 119 -43.15 -36.35 7.34
N TYR A 120 -43.19 -35.92 6.09
CA TYR A 120 -44.26 -36.28 5.15
C TYR A 120 -43.89 -37.44 4.23
N GLY A 121 -42.71 -38.03 4.37
CA GLY A 121 -42.24 -39.12 3.50
C GLY A 121 -42.19 -38.72 2.03
N VAL A 122 -41.90 -37.44 1.74
CA VAL A 122 -41.78 -36.92 0.37
C VAL A 122 -40.33 -37.05 -0.05
N GLU A 123 -40.08 -37.68 -1.21
CA GLU A 123 -38.74 -37.73 -1.77
C GLU A 123 -38.32 -36.34 -2.28
N PRO A 124 -37.01 -35.98 -2.29
CA PRO A 124 -36.55 -34.67 -2.77
C PRO A 124 -37.07 -34.33 -4.17
N GLY A 125 -37.11 -35.31 -5.08
CA GLY A 125 -37.68 -35.13 -6.42
C GLY A 125 -39.15 -34.67 -6.39
N GLY A 126 -39.93 -35.01 -5.36
CA GLY A 126 -41.30 -34.54 -5.17
C GLY A 126 -41.44 -33.02 -5.06
N ILE A 127 -40.37 -32.29 -4.72
CA ILE A 127 -40.34 -30.83 -4.75
C ILE A 127 -39.90 -30.37 -6.14
N ARG A 128 -40.75 -29.55 -6.76
CA ARG A 128 -40.52 -29.04 -8.13
C ARG A 128 -39.14 -28.40 -8.31
N ALA A 129 -38.68 -27.61 -7.34
CA ALA A 129 -37.39 -26.92 -7.43
C ALA A 129 -36.20 -27.90 -7.52
N PHE A 130 -36.24 -29.02 -6.79
CA PHE A 130 -35.20 -30.07 -6.83
C PHE A 130 -35.35 -30.97 -8.06
N TYR A 131 -36.58 -31.19 -8.54
CA TYR A 131 -36.79 -31.91 -9.79
C TYR A 131 -36.27 -31.13 -11.01
N ASP A 132 -36.62 -29.85 -11.10
CA ASP A 132 -36.22 -28.96 -12.20
C ASP A 132 -34.68 -28.78 -12.19
N ASP A 133 -34.06 -28.78 -11.01
CA ASP A 133 -32.62 -28.66 -10.83
C ASP A 133 -32.12 -29.45 -9.59
N PRO A 134 -31.67 -30.71 -9.78
CA PRO A 134 -31.19 -31.55 -8.69
C PRO A 134 -30.00 -30.97 -7.92
N SER A 135 -29.19 -30.11 -8.56
CA SER A 135 -28.02 -29.53 -7.91
C SER A 135 -28.39 -28.63 -6.72
N LYS A 136 -29.62 -28.08 -6.69
CA LYS A 136 -30.13 -27.31 -5.56
C LYS A 136 -30.33 -28.13 -4.30
N TYR A 137 -30.60 -29.42 -4.44
CA TYR A 137 -30.66 -30.32 -3.28
C TYR A 137 -29.25 -30.57 -2.75
N ASP A 138 -28.31 -30.86 -3.65
CA ASP A 138 -26.90 -31.07 -3.29
C ASP A 138 -26.27 -29.82 -2.66
N GLU A 139 -26.65 -28.61 -3.13
CA GLU A 139 -26.18 -27.33 -2.61
C GLU A 139 -26.42 -27.19 -1.10
N ILE A 140 -27.54 -27.69 -0.58
CA ILE A 140 -27.91 -27.60 0.84
C ILE A 140 -26.92 -28.36 1.74
N PHE A 141 -26.20 -29.34 1.18
CA PHE A 141 -25.21 -30.15 1.89
C PHE A 141 -23.77 -29.71 1.61
N THR A 142 -23.58 -28.57 0.94
CA THR A 142 -22.24 -28.03 0.68
C THR A 142 -21.72 -27.26 1.90
N PRO A 143 -20.39 -27.19 2.10
CA PRO A 143 -19.82 -26.37 3.16
C PRO A 143 -20.16 -24.87 3.01
N LEU A 144 -20.35 -24.39 1.77
CA LEU A 144 -20.83 -23.03 1.49
C LEU A 144 -22.19 -22.76 2.13
N PHE A 145 -23.12 -23.71 2.02
CA PHE A 145 -24.45 -23.56 2.60
C PHE A 145 -24.39 -23.52 4.13
N ASP A 146 -23.59 -24.38 4.74
CA ASP A 146 -23.35 -24.36 6.20
C ASP A 146 -22.74 -23.04 6.68
N LEU A 147 -21.80 -22.47 5.92
CA LEU A 147 -21.24 -21.14 6.20
C LEU A 147 -22.30 -20.04 6.08
N LYS A 148 -23.07 -20.03 4.99
CA LYS A 148 -24.17 -19.06 4.78
C LYS A 148 -25.21 -19.16 5.88
N ARG A 149 -25.55 -20.37 6.34
CA ARG A 149 -26.43 -20.62 7.48
C ARG A 149 -25.87 -20.07 8.78
N THR A 150 -24.63 -20.43 9.10
CA THR A 150 -23.96 -20.04 10.36
C THR A 150 -23.88 -18.52 10.50
N TRP A 151 -23.62 -17.81 9.40
CA TRP A 151 -23.38 -16.36 9.42
C TRP A 151 -24.57 -15.53 8.90
N PHE A 152 -25.72 -16.13 8.65
CA PHE A 152 -26.85 -15.48 7.98
C PHE A 152 -27.26 -14.15 8.62
N ASP A 153 -27.54 -14.15 9.93
CA ASP A 153 -28.02 -12.96 10.64
C ASP A 153 -26.98 -11.84 10.59
N LYS A 154 -25.69 -12.17 10.74
CA LYS A 154 -24.59 -11.19 10.67
C LYS A 154 -24.37 -10.68 9.25
N LEU A 155 -24.59 -11.49 8.22
CA LEU A 155 -24.53 -11.03 6.83
C LEU A 155 -25.62 -10.00 6.56
N ILE A 156 -26.85 -10.23 7.05
CA ILE A 156 -27.94 -9.25 6.96
C ILE A 156 -27.58 -7.96 7.69
N GLU A 157 -27.07 -8.08 8.92
CA GLU A 157 -26.63 -6.92 9.72
C GLU A 157 -25.53 -6.13 8.98
N TYR A 158 -24.52 -6.83 8.44
CA TYR A 158 -23.43 -6.23 7.68
C TYR A 158 -23.90 -5.53 6.39
N GLU A 159 -24.85 -6.12 5.66
CA GLU A 159 -25.42 -5.50 4.45
C GLU A 159 -26.19 -4.23 4.77
N ALA A 160 -26.94 -4.22 5.88
CA ALA A 160 -27.73 -3.08 6.33
C ALA A 160 -26.91 -1.97 7.02
N ALA A 161 -25.76 -2.33 7.59
CA ALA A 161 -24.86 -1.45 8.31
C ALA A 161 -24.17 -0.39 7.42
N ASP A 162 -23.83 0.75 8.01
CA ASP A 162 -22.98 1.76 7.39
C ASP A 162 -21.48 1.39 7.42
N GLU A 163 -20.59 2.27 6.96
CA GLU A 163 -19.14 1.98 6.85
C GLU A 163 -18.47 1.78 8.23
N ASP A 164 -18.86 2.57 9.24
CA ASP A 164 -18.30 2.48 10.58
C ASP A 164 -18.80 1.20 11.28
N GLU A 165 -20.09 0.90 11.16
CA GLU A 165 -20.71 -0.31 11.69
C GLU A 165 -20.17 -1.59 11.01
N ARG A 166 -19.95 -1.57 9.69
CA ARG A 166 -19.31 -2.67 8.96
C ARG A 166 -17.89 -2.92 9.45
N THR A 167 -17.13 -1.86 9.69
CA THR A 167 -15.78 -1.96 10.23
C THR A 167 -15.80 -2.63 11.62
N ALA A 168 -16.74 -2.21 12.49
CA ALA A 168 -16.93 -2.82 13.81
C ALA A 168 -17.34 -4.31 13.73
N LEU A 169 -18.22 -4.69 12.80
CA LEU A 169 -18.59 -6.10 12.61
C LEU A 169 -17.42 -6.97 12.15
N LEU A 170 -16.51 -6.41 11.34
CA LEU A 170 -15.31 -7.12 10.88
C LEU A 170 -14.22 -7.25 11.96
N GLU A 171 -14.35 -6.59 13.12
CA GLU A 171 -13.49 -6.84 14.28
C GLU A 171 -13.71 -8.24 14.86
N ASP A 172 -14.91 -8.83 14.69
CA ASP A 172 -15.13 -10.24 14.96
C ASP A 172 -14.43 -11.11 13.90
N THR A 173 -13.23 -11.57 14.24
CA THR A 173 -12.41 -12.44 13.39
C THR A 173 -13.15 -13.68 12.87
N ALA A 174 -14.05 -14.29 13.65
CA ALA A 174 -14.76 -15.49 13.21
C ALA A 174 -15.77 -15.17 12.09
N PHE A 175 -16.51 -14.07 12.26
CA PHE A 175 -17.43 -13.59 11.23
C PHE A 175 -16.69 -13.10 9.98
N ARG A 176 -15.64 -12.29 10.16
CA ARG A 176 -14.79 -11.81 9.07
C ARG A 176 -14.26 -12.98 8.23
N ASP A 177 -13.67 -13.98 8.89
CA ASP A 177 -13.09 -15.14 8.21
C ASP A 177 -14.18 -16.00 7.55
N GLY A 178 -15.31 -16.20 8.22
CA GLY A 178 -16.47 -16.90 7.65
C GLY A 178 -17.01 -16.22 6.39
N LYS A 179 -17.16 -14.90 6.42
CA LYS A 179 -17.55 -14.08 5.26
C LYS A 179 -16.54 -14.20 4.12
N ARG A 180 -15.23 -14.16 4.40
CA ARG A 180 -14.19 -14.34 3.37
C ARG A 180 -14.21 -15.74 2.76
N ARG A 181 -14.53 -16.78 3.52
CA ARG A 181 -14.73 -18.14 2.95
C ARG A 181 -15.95 -18.19 2.02
N ILE A 182 -17.06 -17.57 2.40
CA ILE A 182 -18.24 -17.45 1.52
C ILE A 182 -17.87 -16.73 0.22
N GLU A 183 -17.14 -15.61 0.30
CA GLU A 183 -16.66 -14.89 -0.89
C GLU A 183 -15.73 -15.75 -1.76
N ALA A 184 -14.90 -16.61 -1.15
CA ALA A 184 -14.01 -17.50 -1.89
C ALA A 184 -14.80 -18.52 -2.71
N TYR A 185 -15.84 -19.12 -2.11
CA TYR A 185 -16.78 -19.99 -2.82
C TYR A 185 -17.52 -19.25 -3.95
N ASP A 186 -18.07 -18.07 -3.68
CA ASP A 186 -18.83 -17.29 -4.67
C ASP A 186 -17.95 -16.83 -5.86
N LYS A 187 -16.61 -16.84 -5.69
CA LYS A 187 -15.62 -16.56 -6.74
C LYS A 187 -15.03 -17.82 -7.39
N ASP A 188 -15.58 -18.99 -7.11
CA ASP A 188 -15.10 -20.28 -7.62
C ASP A 188 -13.62 -20.56 -7.28
N ILE A 189 -13.12 -20.04 -6.15
CA ILE A 189 -11.76 -20.32 -5.66
C ILE A 189 -11.72 -21.79 -5.20
N PRO A 190 -10.71 -22.58 -5.61
CA PRO A 190 -10.56 -23.96 -5.14
C PRO A 190 -10.52 -24.03 -3.62
N GLU A 191 -11.24 -24.99 -3.02
CA GLU A 191 -11.34 -25.13 -1.56
C GLU A 191 -9.97 -25.24 -0.86
N THR A 192 -8.97 -25.81 -1.53
CA THR A 192 -7.58 -25.91 -1.05
C THR A 192 -6.92 -24.55 -0.80
N HIS A 193 -7.47 -23.47 -1.35
CA HIS A 193 -6.97 -22.10 -1.24
C HIS A 193 -7.85 -21.18 -0.40
N HIS A 194 -8.94 -21.68 0.19
CA HIS A 194 -9.86 -20.84 0.98
C HIS A 194 -9.19 -20.24 2.20
N ASP A 195 -8.41 -21.03 2.95
CA ASP A 195 -7.68 -20.51 4.09
C ASP A 195 -6.59 -19.50 3.68
N ASN A 196 -5.96 -19.69 2.50
CA ASN A 196 -5.02 -18.70 1.95
C ASN A 196 -5.73 -17.40 1.58
N TYR A 197 -6.93 -17.48 1.00
CA TYR A 197 -7.76 -16.31 0.68
C TYR A 197 -8.14 -15.55 1.95
N VAL A 198 -8.61 -16.27 2.98
CA VAL A 198 -8.93 -15.68 4.28
C VAL A 198 -7.71 -15.02 4.91
N ALA A 199 -6.57 -15.71 4.94
CA ALA A 199 -5.32 -15.20 5.50
C ALA A 199 -4.85 -13.93 4.77
N TYR A 200 -4.87 -13.92 3.43
CA TYR A 200 -4.51 -12.76 2.62
C TYR A 200 -5.37 -11.53 2.97
N PHE A 201 -6.69 -11.68 3.08
CA PHE A 201 -7.60 -10.57 3.42
C PHE A 201 -7.60 -10.20 4.91
N ALA A 202 -6.96 -11.00 5.77
CA ALA A 202 -6.76 -10.67 7.17
C ALA A 202 -5.50 -9.79 7.38
N LEU A 203 -4.59 -9.73 6.40
CA LEU A 203 -3.39 -8.91 6.47
C LEU A 203 -3.72 -7.42 6.26
N PRO A 204 -2.97 -6.51 6.91
CA PRO A 204 -3.09 -5.08 6.66
C PRO A 204 -2.92 -4.74 5.18
N VAL A 205 -3.68 -3.75 4.71
CA VAL A 205 -3.55 -3.23 3.34
C VAL A 205 -2.36 -2.28 3.21
N GLU A 206 -1.97 -1.64 4.32
CA GLU A 206 -0.78 -0.79 4.38
C GLU A 206 0.50 -1.64 4.50
N GLY A 207 1.56 -1.23 3.80
CA GLY A 207 2.85 -1.93 3.81
C GLY A 207 2.98 -2.96 2.69
N TYR A 208 3.75 -4.02 2.96
CA TYR A 208 4.08 -5.07 1.98
C TYR A 208 3.71 -6.50 2.45
N ASP A 209 2.92 -6.63 3.51
CA ASP A 209 2.55 -7.94 4.08
C ASP A 209 1.76 -8.80 3.08
N GLN A 210 0.84 -8.18 2.33
CA GLN A 210 0.07 -8.86 1.31
C GLN A 210 0.96 -9.35 0.16
N GLU A 211 1.88 -8.53 -0.34
CA GLU A 211 2.82 -8.94 -1.38
C GLU A 211 3.76 -10.04 -0.92
N ARG A 212 4.27 -9.99 0.32
CA ARG A 212 5.08 -11.06 0.91
C ARG A 212 4.29 -12.36 1.02
N PHE A 213 3.03 -12.28 1.47
CA PHE A 213 2.15 -13.45 1.51
C PHE A 213 1.98 -14.09 0.13
N LEU A 214 1.76 -13.29 -0.91
CA LEU A 214 1.66 -13.79 -2.29
C LEU A 214 2.98 -14.42 -2.76
N GLN A 215 4.12 -13.84 -2.39
CA GLN A 215 5.45 -14.38 -2.71
C GLN A 215 5.71 -15.73 -2.02
N GLU A 216 5.29 -15.88 -0.76
CA GLU A 216 5.49 -17.11 0.04
C GLU A 216 4.49 -18.22 -0.31
N ASN A 217 3.32 -17.87 -0.87
CA ASN A 217 2.26 -18.80 -1.25
C ASN A 217 2.13 -18.90 -2.78
N GLU A 218 3.18 -19.36 -3.45
CA GLU A 218 3.28 -19.41 -4.92
C GLU A 218 2.10 -20.11 -5.59
N SER A 219 1.57 -21.19 -5.02
CA SER A 219 0.40 -21.88 -5.57
C SER A 219 -0.87 -21.02 -5.53
N TYR A 220 -1.09 -20.30 -4.43
CA TYR A 220 -2.21 -19.36 -4.31
C TYR A 220 -2.05 -18.19 -5.28
N TYR A 221 -0.84 -17.64 -5.40
CA TYR A 221 -0.56 -16.56 -6.33
C TYR A 221 -0.82 -16.96 -7.79
N ASN A 222 -0.33 -18.13 -8.21
CA ASN A 222 -0.51 -18.57 -9.60
C ASN A 222 -1.94 -19.00 -9.92
N GLU A 223 -2.56 -19.81 -9.05
CA GLU A 223 -3.88 -20.40 -9.34
C GLU A 223 -5.03 -19.45 -9.04
N VAL A 224 -4.94 -18.69 -7.94
CA VAL A 224 -6.03 -17.83 -7.48
C VAL A 224 -5.80 -16.38 -7.90
N TRP A 225 -4.66 -15.78 -7.55
CA TRP A 225 -4.44 -14.35 -7.82
C TRP A 225 -4.35 -14.05 -9.32
N LEU A 226 -3.51 -14.76 -10.07
CA LEU A 226 -3.37 -14.59 -11.52
C LEU A 226 -4.46 -15.34 -12.31
N GLY A 227 -4.91 -16.49 -11.81
CA GLY A 227 -5.89 -17.35 -12.47
C GLY A 227 -7.33 -16.91 -12.21
N VAL A 228 -7.89 -17.31 -11.08
CA VAL A 228 -9.32 -17.09 -10.75
C VAL A 228 -9.68 -15.60 -10.64
N LEU A 229 -8.81 -14.79 -10.03
CA LEU A 229 -9.06 -13.37 -9.81
C LEU A 229 -8.57 -12.48 -10.96
N GLU A 230 -7.78 -13.02 -11.89
CA GLU A 230 -7.24 -12.31 -13.05
C GLU A 230 -6.53 -10.97 -12.70
N ASN A 231 -5.90 -10.90 -11.53
CA ASN A 231 -5.18 -9.70 -11.11
C ASN A 231 -3.86 -9.55 -11.89
N GLU A 232 -3.36 -8.31 -11.94
CA GLU A 232 -2.06 -8.03 -12.57
C GLU A 232 -0.89 -8.71 -11.83
N PRO A 233 0.14 -9.18 -12.56
CA PRO A 233 1.36 -9.70 -11.97
C PRO A 233 2.05 -8.68 -11.06
N LYS A 234 2.43 -9.13 -9.87
CA LYS A 234 3.18 -8.33 -8.91
C LYS A 234 4.69 -8.50 -9.13
N ASP A 235 5.42 -7.38 -9.09
CA ASP A 235 6.87 -7.38 -9.11
C ASP A 235 7.42 -7.61 -7.71
N PHE A 236 7.65 -8.87 -7.35
CA PHE A 236 8.21 -9.25 -6.06
C PHE A 236 9.64 -8.72 -5.85
N SER A 237 10.33 -8.25 -6.89
CA SER A 237 11.64 -7.59 -6.71
C SER A 237 11.54 -6.24 -6.00
N LYS A 238 10.34 -5.65 -5.91
CA LYS A 238 10.09 -4.40 -5.19
C LYS A 238 9.58 -4.60 -3.76
N VAL A 239 9.42 -5.85 -3.34
CA VAL A 239 8.94 -6.19 -1.99
C VAL A 239 10.16 -6.20 -1.05
N PRO A 240 10.19 -5.35 0.00
CA PRO A 240 11.25 -5.35 0.99
C PRO A 240 11.16 -6.56 1.92
N THR A 241 12.30 -6.97 2.45
CA THR A 241 12.36 -7.85 3.63
C THR A 241 11.70 -7.20 4.86
N VAL A 242 11.22 -8.03 5.79
CA VAL A 242 10.56 -7.57 7.02
C VAL A 242 11.54 -6.76 7.88
N GLU A 243 12.77 -7.25 8.02
CA GLU A 243 13.82 -6.59 8.79
C GLU A 243 14.17 -5.20 8.22
N PHE A 244 14.15 -5.06 6.88
CA PHE A 244 14.34 -3.77 6.24
C PHE A 244 13.20 -2.81 6.53
N GLU A 245 11.94 -3.26 6.46
CA GLU A 245 10.78 -2.40 6.73
C GLU A 245 10.77 -1.88 8.18
N GLU A 246 11.04 -2.76 9.15
CA GLU A 246 11.18 -2.36 10.57
C GLU A 246 12.32 -1.35 10.78
N SER A 247 13.48 -1.59 10.15
CA SER A 247 14.64 -0.69 10.20
C SER A 247 14.39 0.62 9.46
N PHE A 248 13.56 0.58 8.40
CA PHE A 248 13.27 1.72 7.56
C PHE A 248 12.47 2.78 8.32
N THR A 249 11.55 2.38 9.21
CA THR A 249 10.86 3.34 10.09
C THR A 249 11.84 4.06 11.01
N GLN A 250 12.83 3.35 11.58
CA GLN A 250 13.86 3.98 12.41
C GLN A 250 14.74 4.92 11.58
N TYR A 251 15.15 4.47 10.40
CA TYR A 251 15.94 5.26 9.46
C TYR A 251 15.22 6.53 9.02
N ASP A 252 13.91 6.46 8.77
CA ASP A 252 13.14 7.63 8.32
C ASP A 252 12.87 8.64 9.44
N ALA A 253 12.97 8.23 10.70
CA ALA A 253 12.96 9.14 11.84
C ALA A 253 14.28 9.93 12.01
N ILE A 254 15.38 9.47 11.41
CA ILE A 254 16.67 10.18 11.45
C ILE A 254 16.59 11.41 10.54
N GLU A 255 17.15 12.55 10.94
CA GLU A 255 17.17 13.75 10.10
C GLU A 255 17.91 13.48 8.78
N PRO A 256 17.36 13.91 7.63
CA PRO A 256 18.04 13.77 6.34
C PRO A 256 19.42 14.43 6.37
N GLY A 257 20.45 13.67 5.95
CA GLY A 257 21.82 14.18 5.91
C GLY A 257 22.83 13.14 6.38
N LYS A 258 23.80 13.59 7.19
CA LYS A 258 24.93 12.77 7.63
C LYS A 258 24.49 11.56 8.44
N ASP A 259 23.58 11.73 9.38
CA ASP A 259 23.22 10.66 10.31
C ASP A 259 22.55 9.48 9.59
N ARG A 260 21.71 9.75 8.59
CA ARG A 260 21.18 8.71 7.69
C ARG A 260 22.29 8.00 6.92
N TYR A 261 23.28 8.74 6.43
CA TYR A 261 24.40 8.14 5.70
C TYR A 261 25.24 7.23 6.61
N LYS A 262 25.52 7.67 7.83
CA LYS A 262 26.23 6.90 8.85
C LYS A 262 25.45 5.64 9.24
N TYR A 263 24.14 5.76 9.46
CA TYR A 263 23.28 4.61 9.74
C TYR A 263 23.38 3.55 8.64
N ARG A 264 23.29 3.95 7.37
CA ARG A 264 23.42 3.03 6.23
C ARG A 264 24.80 2.39 6.16
N ALA A 265 25.86 3.14 6.44
CA ALA A 265 27.22 2.62 6.48
C ALA A 265 27.43 1.55 7.56
N GLU A 266 26.80 1.74 8.72
CA GLU A 266 26.87 0.81 9.85
C GLU A 266 25.96 -0.41 9.68
N ASN A 267 24.94 -0.32 8.82
CA ASN A 267 23.96 -1.38 8.55
C ASN A 267 24.00 -1.80 7.06
N LEU A 268 25.04 -2.52 6.67
CA LEU A 268 25.31 -2.87 5.26
C LEU A 268 24.19 -3.70 4.60
N GLU A 269 23.53 -4.60 5.33
CA GLU A 269 22.40 -5.38 4.80
C GLU A 269 21.20 -4.48 4.51
N PHE A 270 20.92 -3.51 5.39
CA PHE A 270 19.89 -2.50 5.17
C PHE A 270 20.23 -1.61 3.96
N ASP A 271 21.50 -1.19 3.82
CA ASP A 271 21.91 -0.42 2.65
C ASP A 271 21.73 -1.20 1.35
N ALA A 272 22.21 -2.45 1.32
CA ALA A 272 22.13 -3.33 0.17
C ALA A 272 20.68 -3.56 -0.26
N GLU A 273 19.77 -3.75 0.69
CA GLU A 273 18.34 -3.91 0.42
C GLU A 273 17.73 -2.62 -0.15
N GLY A 274 18.05 -1.47 0.41
CA GLY A 274 17.57 -0.20 -0.13
C GLY A 274 18.12 0.12 -1.53
N VAL A 275 19.34 -0.33 -1.84
CA VAL A 275 19.90 -0.29 -3.21
C VAL A 275 19.14 -1.25 -4.13
N ARG A 276 18.87 -2.48 -3.68
CA ARG A 276 18.11 -3.49 -4.44
C ARG A 276 16.72 -2.96 -4.81
N LEU A 277 16.08 -2.24 -3.88
CA LEU A 277 14.78 -1.60 -4.07
C LEU A 277 14.86 -0.28 -4.86
N GLU A 278 16.07 0.14 -5.28
CA GLU A 278 16.35 1.39 -6.02
C GLU A 278 15.95 2.66 -5.25
N LYS A 279 15.92 2.61 -3.91
CA LYS A 279 15.65 3.77 -3.06
C LYS A 279 16.83 4.72 -3.00
N TRP A 280 18.05 4.19 -3.10
CA TRP A 280 19.30 4.98 -3.08
C TRP A 280 20.44 4.24 -3.78
N LEU A 281 21.53 4.97 -4.02
CA LEU A 281 22.80 4.42 -4.47
C LEU A 281 23.58 3.82 -3.29
N PRO A 282 24.43 2.79 -3.49
CA PRO A 282 25.25 2.21 -2.43
C PRO A 282 26.00 3.25 -1.60
N VAL A 283 26.12 3.01 -0.30
CA VAL A 283 27.03 3.80 0.53
C VAL A 283 28.44 3.64 0.01
N ASP A 284 29.11 4.78 -0.12
CA ASP A 284 30.51 4.89 -0.44
C ASP A 284 31.25 5.02 0.90
N PRO A 285 31.94 3.96 1.36
CA PRO A 285 32.57 3.97 2.68
C PRO A 285 33.61 5.07 2.81
N ASP A 286 34.20 5.53 1.69
CA ASP A 286 35.20 6.60 1.68
C ASP A 286 34.58 7.98 1.98
N LYS A 287 33.25 8.14 1.79
CA LYS A 287 32.53 9.38 2.10
C LYS A 287 32.06 9.48 3.54
N ILE A 288 32.30 8.46 4.36
CA ILE A 288 31.96 8.50 5.78
C ILE A 288 32.95 9.42 6.47
N ILE A 289 32.50 10.62 6.83
CA ILE A 289 33.30 11.57 7.59
C ILE A 289 33.45 11.05 9.02
N PRO A 290 34.67 10.76 9.51
CA PRO A 290 34.89 10.34 10.89
C PRO A 290 34.30 11.32 11.89
N ASP A 291 33.82 10.84 13.04
CA ASP A 291 33.16 11.69 14.02
C ASP A 291 34.08 12.81 14.53
N GLU A 292 35.39 12.54 14.69
CA GLU A 292 36.35 13.57 15.08
C GLU A 292 36.44 14.70 14.02
N ILE A 293 36.48 14.32 12.74
CA ILE A 293 36.53 15.26 11.62
C ILE A 293 35.25 16.08 11.54
N GLN A 294 34.10 15.49 11.86
CA GLN A 294 32.82 16.19 11.87
C GLN A 294 32.72 17.24 12.97
N THR A 295 33.10 16.90 14.20
CA THR A 295 33.17 17.89 15.28
C THR A 295 34.09 19.04 14.87
N SER A 296 35.16 18.74 14.13
CA SER A 296 36.02 19.75 13.53
C SER A 296 35.35 20.59 12.44
N ILE A 297 34.52 20.02 11.57
CA ILE A 297 33.74 20.76 10.56
C ILE A 297 32.77 21.74 11.24
N GLU A 298 32.00 21.27 12.22
CA GLU A 298 31.02 22.08 12.94
C GLU A 298 31.70 23.25 13.66
N THR A 299 32.75 22.94 14.43
CA THR A 299 33.55 23.97 15.10
C THR A 299 34.15 24.95 14.08
N TYR A 300 34.69 24.46 12.97
CA TYR A 300 35.28 25.30 11.91
C TYR A 300 34.26 26.20 11.23
N ASN A 301 33.03 25.72 11.03
CA ASN A 301 31.95 26.47 10.39
C ASN A 301 31.41 27.59 11.30
N GLU A 302 31.41 27.38 12.62
CA GLU A 302 31.08 28.42 13.61
C GLU A 302 32.13 29.53 13.68
N LEU A 303 33.37 29.28 13.24
CA LEU A 303 34.42 30.30 13.21
C LEU A 303 34.14 31.37 12.15
N PRO A 304 34.44 32.66 12.46
CA PRO A 304 34.32 33.76 11.51
C PRO A 304 35.00 33.45 10.17
N VAL A 305 34.29 33.72 9.07
CA VAL A 305 34.82 33.60 7.71
C VAL A 305 35.93 34.63 7.47
N GLU A 306 35.79 35.81 8.07
CA GLU A 306 36.78 36.88 8.03
C GLU A 306 37.87 36.67 9.10
N GLY A 307 39.12 36.92 8.72
CA GLY A 307 40.27 36.85 9.63
C GLY A 307 41.05 35.54 9.53
N GLN A 308 41.74 35.18 10.61
CA GLN A 308 42.65 34.04 10.67
C GLN A 308 42.15 32.84 11.47
N ASP A 309 40.98 32.94 12.10
CA ASP A 309 40.55 31.94 13.08
C ASP A 309 40.38 30.57 12.42
N ARG A 310 39.80 30.52 11.22
CA ARG A 310 39.73 29.31 10.38
C ARG A 310 41.12 28.73 10.04
N LEU A 311 42.07 29.57 9.66
CA LEU A 311 43.44 29.12 9.33
C LEU A 311 44.18 28.60 10.56
N LYS A 312 44.03 29.28 11.71
CA LYS A 312 44.58 28.82 13.00
C LYS A 312 43.96 27.48 13.40
N TYR A 313 42.65 27.35 13.27
CA TYR A 313 41.95 26.09 13.58
C TYR A 313 42.45 24.93 12.73
N ARG A 314 42.57 25.11 11.40
CA ARG A 314 43.12 24.08 10.53
C ARG A 314 44.57 23.71 10.90
N ARG A 315 45.41 24.68 11.30
CA ARG A 315 46.80 24.40 11.75
C ARG A 315 46.81 23.58 13.04
N ASP A 316 45.92 23.92 13.96
CA ASP A 316 45.87 23.29 15.28
C ASP A 316 45.15 21.92 15.22
N ASN A 317 44.48 21.59 14.11
CA ASN A 317 43.79 20.31 13.86
C ASN A 317 44.27 19.68 12.53
N PRO A 318 45.48 19.09 12.50
CA PRO A 318 46.12 18.64 11.25
C PRO A 318 45.39 17.49 10.55
N GLU A 319 44.67 16.64 11.28
CA GLU A 319 43.86 15.56 10.68
C GLU A 319 42.66 16.12 9.91
N TYR A 320 42.01 17.17 10.44
CA TYR A 320 40.95 17.90 9.75
C TYR A 320 41.48 18.66 8.52
N ASP A 321 42.65 19.29 8.61
CA ASP A 321 43.26 19.96 7.46
C ASP A 321 43.60 18.98 6.34
N LYS A 322 44.14 17.82 6.70
CA LYS A 322 44.42 16.74 5.75
C LYS A 322 43.15 16.30 5.04
N TRP A 323 42.05 16.07 5.78
CA TRP A 323 40.75 15.73 5.21
C TRP A 323 40.22 16.82 4.25
N LEU A 324 40.32 18.11 4.62
CA LEU A 324 39.91 19.21 3.72
C LEU A 324 40.73 19.24 2.42
N ILE A 325 42.02 18.90 2.48
CA ILE A 325 42.89 18.86 1.30
C ILE A 325 42.52 17.70 0.40
N GLU A 326 42.41 16.49 0.97
CA GLU A 326 42.18 15.25 0.23
C GLU A 326 40.75 15.19 -0.34
N GLU A 327 39.74 15.48 0.48
CA GLU A 327 38.33 15.31 0.12
C GLU A 327 37.69 16.56 -0.47
N GLN A 328 38.10 17.75 -0.01
CA GLN A 328 37.49 19.02 -0.44
C GLN A 328 38.39 19.84 -1.36
N GLY A 329 39.59 19.34 -1.70
CA GLY A 329 40.53 19.99 -2.60
C GLY A 329 41.09 21.32 -2.07
N TYR A 330 41.07 21.53 -0.75
CA TYR A 330 41.60 22.75 -0.15
C TYR A 330 43.11 22.81 -0.37
N THR A 331 43.63 24.02 -0.57
CA THR A 331 45.09 24.19 -0.61
C THR A 331 45.68 23.97 0.78
N PRO A 332 46.83 23.26 0.90
CA PRO A 332 47.53 23.12 2.16
C PRO A 332 47.77 24.49 2.81
N ILE A 333 47.62 24.56 4.14
CA ILE A 333 47.78 25.84 4.87
C ILE A 333 49.13 26.48 4.60
N GLY A 334 50.21 25.67 4.54
CA GLY A 334 51.58 26.16 4.37
C GLY A 334 51.89 27.37 5.25
N ASP A 335 52.63 28.35 4.70
CA ASP A 335 52.96 29.62 5.37
C ASP A 335 51.85 30.70 5.24
N ARG A 336 50.59 30.32 4.98
CA ARG A 336 49.50 31.31 4.79
C ARG A 336 49.06 31.98 6.09
N ILE A 337 49.43 31.43 7.25
CA ILE A 337 49.17 32.07 8.54
C ILE A 337 50.15 33.24 8.70
N VAL A 338 49.64 34.44 8.52
CA VAL A 338 50.36 35.68 8.84
C VAL A 338 50.60 35.71 10.35
N PRO A 339 51.86 35.74 10.84
CA PRO A 339 52.12 35.79 12.28
C PRO A 339 51.37 36.97 12.91
N GLU A 340 50.84 36.82 14.13
CA GLU A 340 49.99 37.85 14.75
C GLU A 340 50.69 39.22 14.87
N GLY A 341 52.02 39.21 15.07
CA GLY A 341 52.85 40.42 15.03
C GLY A 341 52.82 41.12 13.67
N ILE A 342 52.82 40.35 12.58
CA ILE A 342 52.77 40.85 11.20
C ILE A 342 51.39 41.42 10.88
N LEU A 343 50.29 40.83 11.38
CA LEU A 343 48.94 41.40 11.23
C LEU A 343 48.80 42.79 11.87
N LYS A 344 49.29 42.95 13.11
CA LYS A 344 49.28 44.26 13.79
C LYS A 344 50.12 45.29 13.05
N LEU A 345 51.21 44.85 12.43
CA LEU A 345 52.05 45.71 11.58
C LEU A 345 51.37 46.03 10.25
N GLN A 346 50.67 45.08 9.63
CA GLN A 346 49.87 45.26 8.42
C GLN A 346 48.76 46.29 8.64
N GLU A 347 47.98 46.18 9.73
CA GLU A 347 46.93 47.15 10.05
C GLU A 347 47.48 48.57 10.24
N ARG A 348 48.64 48.70 10.88
CA ARG A 348 49.33 49.99 11.04
C ARG A 348 49.82 50.50 9.69
N TYR A 349 50.40 49.63 8.88
CA TYR A 349 50.90 49.93 7.55
C TYR A 349 49.80 50.39 6.60
N ASP A 350 48.64 49.73 6.61
CA ASP A 350 47.51 50.05 5.74
C ASP A 350 46.88 51.41 6.09
N LYS A 351 46.96 51.83 7.36
CA LYS A 351 46.56 53.16 7.83
C LYS A 351 47.54 54.28 7.43
N LEU A 352 48.74 53.94 6.95
CA LEU A 352 49.71 54.95 6.49
C LEU A 352 49.33 55.50 5.12
N PRO A 353 49.59 56.80 4.86
CA PRO A 353 49.37 57.41 3.57
C PRO A 353 50.03 56.61 2.44
N VAL A 354 49.27 56.37 1.36
CA VAL A 354 49.76 55.68 0.16
C VAL A 354 50.72 56.55 -0.63
N THR A 355 50.66 57.86 -0.44
CA THR A 355 51.55 58.87 -1.03
C THR A 355 52.71 59.20 -0.08
N GLY A 356 53.89 59.45 -0.66
CA GLY A 356 55.11 59.76 0.09
C GLY A 356 55.86 58.52 0.61
N ASN A 357 56.86 58.75 1.47
CA ASN A 357 57.78 57.70 1.95
C ASN A 357 57.32 57.00 3.24
N HIS A 358 56.13 57.29 3.78
CA HIS A 358 55.68 56.76 5.07
C HIS A 358 55.63 55.23 5.13
N ARG A 359 55.07 54.60 4.08
CA ARG A 359 55.03 53.13 3.96
C ARG A 359 56.44 52.51 3.83
N LEU A 360 57.32 53.16 3.06
CA LEU A 360 58.71 52.72 2.88
C LEU A 360 59.49 52.80 4.21
N PHE A 361 59.32 53.89 4.94
CA PHE A 361 59.94 54.07 6.26
C PHE A 361 59.41 53.06 7.28
N PHE A 362 58.11 52.80 7.29
CA PHE A 362 57.51 51.80 8.19
C PHE A 362 58.03 50.39 7.91
N ARG A 363 58.13 49.99 6.64
CA ARG A 363 58.72 48.71 6.26
C ARG A 363 60.20 48.63 6.67
N HIS A 364 60.99 49.69 6.47
CA HIS A 364 62.40 49.75 6.94
C HIS A 364 62.53 49.59 8.47
N GLN A 365 61.64 50.23 9.24
CA GLN A 365 61.64 50.14 10.70
C GLN A 365 61.16 48.80 11.25
N ASN A 366 60.48 47.98 10.44
CA ASN A 366 59.91 46.71 10.85
C ASN A 366 60.47 45.59 9.95
N PRO A 367 61.74 45.18 10.13
CA PRO A 367 62.42 44.24 9.23
C PRO A 367 61.70 42.89 9.09
N THR A 368 61.06 42.40 10.15
CA THR A 368 60.24 41.17 10.07
C THR A 368 58.99 41.33 9.19
N PHE A 369 58.41 42.54 9.15
CA PHE A 369 57.30 42.88 8.26
C PHE A 369 57.77 43.05 6.82
N GLU A 370 58.97 43.60 6.62
CA GLU A 370 59.61 43.67 5.32
C GLU A 370 59.90 42.29 4.74
N GLU A 371 60.54 41.40 5.50
CA GLU A 371 60.80 40.02 5.08
C GLU A 371 59.50 39.29 4.69
N TYR A 372 58.43 39.49 5.47
CA TYR A 372 57.12 38.93 5.16
C TYR A 372 56.54 39.48 3.84
N LEU A 373 56.57 40.80 3.61
CA LEU A 373 56.08 41.39 2.36
C LEU A 373 56.92 40.92 1.16
N VAL A 374 58.24 40.84 1.30
CA VAL A 374 59.13 40.32 0.25
C VAL A 374 58.81 38.86 -0.07
N GLY A 375 58.55 38.04 0.95
CA GLY A 375 58.07 36.66 0.78
C GLY A 375 56.71 36.56 0.07
N LYS A 376 55.88 37.61 0.12
CA LYS A 376 54.62 37.73 -0.65
C LYS A 376 54.82 38.32 -2.05
N GLY A 377 56.05 38.55 -2.49
CA GLY A 377 56.39 39.04 -3.83
C GLY A 377 56.52 40.55 -3.95
N TYR A 378 56.50 41.31 -2.85
CA TYR A 378 56.82 42.73 -2.90
C TYR A 378 58.32 42.92 -3.16
N GLU A 379 58.67 43.92 -3.98
CA GLU A 379 60.09 44.22 -4.19
C GLU A 379 60.75 44.63 -2.85
N PRO A 380 61.92 44.05 -2.52
CA PRO A 380 62.66 44.42 -1.33
C PRO A 380 63.03 45.90 -1.38
N LEU A 381 62.89 46.55 -0.23
CA LEU A 381 63.02 47.99 -0.13
C LEU A 381 64.37 48.52 -0.62
N GLY A 382 65.44 47.75 -0.40
CA GLY A 382 66.81 48.19 -0.63
C GLY A 382 67.02 49.61 -0.09
N ASP A 383 67.54 50.49 -0.95
CA ASP A 383 67.80 51.91 -0.62
C ASP A 383 66.65 52.86 -1.00
N ARG A 384 65.48 52.34 -1.42
CA ARG A 384 64.39 53.16 -1.97
C ARG A 384 63.68 54.05 -0.95
N TRP A 385 63.91 53.81 0.35
CA TRP A 385 63.42 54.65 1.45
C TRP A 385 64.24 55.93 1.63
N MET A 386 65.43 56.04 1.02
CA MET A 386 66.25 57.25 1.07
C MET A 386 65.69 58.34 0.13
N GLU A 387 65.88 59.60 0.52
CA GLU A 387 65.48 60.75 -0.29
C GLU A 387 66.17 60.72 -1.67
N PRO A 388 65.54 61.26 -2.72
CA PRO A 388 66.04 61.11 -4.10
C PRO A 388 67.50 61.55 -4.31
N GLU A 389 68.02 62.43 -3.46
CA GLU A 389 69.37 62.98 -3.51
C GLU A 389 70.45 61.96 -3.07
N ASP A 390 70.08 60.95 -2.27
CA ASP A 390 71.00 59.95 -1.70
C ASP A 390 70.94 58.58 -2.40
N ARG A 391 70.14 58.44 -3.45
CA ARG A 391 70.01 57.15 -4.17
C ARG A 391 71.17 56.95 -5.15
N PRO A 392 71.88 55.81 -5.11
CA PRO A 392 72.79 55.44 -6.19
C PRO A 392 72.00 55.31 -7.50
N LYS A 393 72.48 55.99 -8.56
CA LYS A 393 71.82 56.05 -9.87
C LYS A 393 71.58 54.63 -10.40
N PRO A 394 70.33 54.24 -10.70
CA PRO A 394 70.05 52.91 -11.22
C PRO A 394 70.69 52.75 -12.61
N GLU A 395 71.35 51.60 -12.80
CA GLU A 395 71.84 51.19 -14.10
C GLU A 395 70.67 51.04 -15.10
N PRO A 396 70.89 51.42 -16.37
CA PRO A 396 69.83 51.43 -17.37
C PRO A 396 69.30 50.01 -17.62
N LYS A 397 68.04 49.77 -17.26
CA LYS A 397 67.36 48.52 -17.58
C LYS A 397 67.31 48.33 -19.10
N PRO A 398 67.57 47.12 -19.62
CA PRO A 398 67.46 46.82 -21.04
C PRO A 398 66.02 47.07 -21.52
N LYS A 399 65.90 47.68 -22.71
CA LYS A 399 64.61 47.92 -23.37
C LYS A 399 63.92 46.57 -23.60
N LEU A 400 62.84 46.34 -22.86
CA LEU A 400 61.90 45.26 -23.16
C LEU A 400 61.21 45.60 -24.49
N GLU A 401 61.28 44.65 -25.42
CA GLU A 401 60.56 44.68 -26.68
C GLU A 401 59.04 44.68 -26.42
N PRO A 402 58.25 45.31 -27.29
CA PRO A 402 56.81 45.38 -27.15
C PRO A 402 56.22 43.96 -27.16
N ILE A 403 55.48 43.63 -26.10
CA ILE A 403 54.67 42.41 -26.04
C ILE A 403 53.67 42.49 -27.21
N PRO A 404 53.64 41.49 -28.10
CA PRO A 404 52.67 41.47 -29.19
C PRO A 404 51.24 41.48 -28.62
N PRO A 405 50.27 42.09 -29.32
CA PRO A 405 48.89 42.10 -28.89
C PRO A 405 48.43 40.66 -28.67
N VAL A 406 47.90 40.39 -27.48
CA VAL A 406 47.25 39.12 -27.16
C VAL A 406 46.09 38.98 -28.13
N GLU A 407 46.21 38.04 -29.08
CA GLU A 407 45.10 37.65 -29.95
C GLU A 407 43.94 37.22 -29.05
N GLU A 408 42.80 37.88 -29.25
CA GLU A 408 41.54 37.47 -28.63
C GLU A 408 41.33 35.99 -28.99
N PRO A 409 41.10 35.09 -28.01
CA PRO A 409 40.86 33.70 -28.33
C PRO A 409 39.64 33.64 -29.25
N GLU A 410 39.82 33.07 -30.45
CA GLU A 410 38.71 32.72 -31.32
C GLU A 410 37.76 31.86 -30.49
N ILE A 411 36.58 32.43 -30.20
CA ILE A 411 35.50 31.70 -29.56
C ILE A 411 35.10 30.63 -30.56
N ASP A 412 35.37 29.38 -30.21
CA ASP A 412 34.91 28.21 -30.94
C ASP A 412 33.38 28.27 -31.00
N GLU A 413 32.84 28.62 -32.18
CA GLU A 413 31.41 28.79 -32.42
C GLU A 413 30.63 27.51 -32.06
N GLU A 414 31.26 26.34 -32.14
CA GLU A 414 30.66 25.06 -31.80
C GLU A 414 30.41 24.94 -30.28
N LEU A 415 31.36 25.45 -29.47
CA LEU A 415 31.26 25.51 -28.01
C LEU A 415 30.22 26.52 -27.55
N GLN A 416 30.07 27.63 -28.27
CA GLN A 416 29.05 28.64 -27.99
C GLN A 416 27.63 28.12 -28.30
N GLU A 417 27.45 27.35 -29.39
CA GLU A 417 26.18 26.69 -29.70
C GLU A 417 25.81 25.60 -28.68
N GLU A 418 26.79 24.85 -28.17
CA GLU A 418 26.54 23.82 -27.17
C GLU A 418 26.06 24.43 -25.83
N LEU A 419 26.64 25.57 -25.44
CA LEU A 419 26.26 26.32 -24.25
C LEU A 419 24.80 26.81 -24.34
N ASP A 420 24.43 27.38 -25.48
CA ASP A 420 23.07 27.86 -25.76
C ASP A 420 22.05 26.71 -25.74
N LYS A 421 22.44 25.53 -26.22
CA LYS A 421 21.58 24.33 -26.22
C LYS A 421 21.33 23.82 -24.80
N LEU A 422 22.36 23.83 -23.96
CA LEU A 422 22.25 23.47 -22.54
C LEU A 422 21.38 24.46 -21.76
N GLU A 423 21.50 25.76 -22.01
CA GLU A 423 20.64 26.77 -21.37
C GLU A 423 19.16 26.61 -21.75
N ARG A 424 18.85 26.31 -23.02
CA ARG A 424 17.48 26.02 -23.45
C ARG A 424 16.92 24.79 -22.75
N ARG A 425 17.72 23.73 -22.61
CA ARG A 425 17.32 22.49 -21.92
C ARG A 425 17.08 22.73 -20.43
N ARG A 426 17.93 23.53 -19.77
CA ARG A 426 17.75 23.97 -18.39
C ARG A 426 16.46 24.77 -18.19
N LYS A 427 16.16 25.73 -19.08
CA LYS A 427 14.91 26.51 -19.02
C LYS A 427 13.67 25.64 -19.23
N ALA A 428 13.74 24.61 -20.06
CA ALA A 428 12.64 23.69 -20.29
C ALA A 428 12.36 22.75 -19.11
N LEU A 429 13.39 22.40 -18.32
CA LEU A 429 13.23 21.58 -17.11
C LEU A 429 12.72 22.38 -15.90
N LEU A 430 12.97 23.69 -15.88
CA LEU A 430 12.51 24.59 -14.82
C LEU A 430 11.07 25.09 -15.00
N LYS A 431 10.45 24.83 -16.15
CA LYS A 431 9.09 25.24 -16.50
C LYS A 431 8.21 24.00 -16.58
#